data_AF-A0A924Q6B9-F1
#
_entry.id   AF-A0A924Q6B9-F1
#
_cell.length_a   1.000
_cell.length_b   1.000
_cell.length_c   1.000
_cell.angle_alpha   90.00
_cell.angle_beta   90.00
_cell.angle_gamma   90.00
#
_symmetry.space_group_name_H-M   'P 1'
#
loop_
_entity.id
_entity.type
_entity.pdbx_description
1 polymer ?
#
loop_
_entity_poly.entity_id
_entity_poly.type
_entity_poly.pdbx_seq_one_letter_code
_entity_poly.pdbx_strand_id
1 'polypeptide(L)'
;MIDDFRPAPRRTESLQENKQNLKAETPAAPLEMATIPSSIAPNFSEFHASAPTVSRLDRLKKRWPPTKQEIAVVAGIALLIVSGIGAFTVLHNDKPPVTARPVVVKKVAPKPVVPTTVASSLSGLQVDPALNAKPVTAIMIENSPDSRPQSGLSQANVVFEAIAEGGITRFLALFQDTNPADVGPIRSVRPYYLQWAMGFDAPLAHVGGSPEALNDIKAWGARDLDQFFNSGAYHRINSRYAPHNVYTAVDTLSQLSVSKGFATSLFTPWTRKPEAAAKA
;
A
#
# COMPACT_ATOMS: atom_id res chain seq x y z
N MET A 1 62.58 33.78 8.18
CA MET A 1 62.01 34.47 7.01
C MET A 1 60.52 34.16 7.04
N ILE A 2 59.76 35.08 7.60
CA ILE A 2 58.32 34.95 7.86
C ILE A 2 57.66 35.84 6.82
N ASP A 3 56.96 35.24 5.86
CA ASP A 3 56.25 35.98 4.81
C ASP A 3 54.79 36.22 5.23
N ASP A 4 54.48 37.51 5.38
CA ASP A 4 53.17 38.08 5.67
C ASP A 4 52.19 37.90 4.50
N PHE A 5 51.17 37.06 4.67
CA PHE A 5 50.02 37.01 3.78
C PHE A 5 48.99 38.08 4.21
N ARG A 6 48.94 39.20 3.47
CA ARG A 6 47.88 40.21 3.58
C ARG A 6 46.62 39.76 2.82
N PRO A 7 45.41 39.89 3.38
CA PRO A 7 44.17 39.63 2.65
C PRO A 7 43.74 40.81 1.76
N ALA A 8 43.19 40.48 0.59
CA ALA A 8 42.67 41.42 -0.42
C ALA A 8 41.39 42.17 0.05
N PRO A 9 41.14 43.40 -0.46
CA PRO A 9 39.99 44.20 -0.02
C PRO A 9 38.65 43.70 -0.55
N ARG A 10 37.64 43.70 0.34
CA ARG A 10 36.23 43.38 0.07
C ARG A 10 35.57 44.47 -0.78
N ARG A 11 34.96 44.07 -1.90
CA ARG A 11 34.17 44.92 -2.79
C ARG A 11 32.78 45.16 -2.19
N THR A 12 32.51 46.39 -1.78
CA THR A 12 31.18 46.85 -1.34
C THR A 12 30.47 47.50 -2.53
N GLU A 13 29.54 46.80 -3.16
CA GLU A 13 28.63 47.37 -4.16
C GLU A 13 27.19 47.35 -3.62
N SER A 14 26.78 48.54 -3.17
CA SER A 14 25.45 49.19 -3.19
C SER A 14 24.18 48.31 -3.28
N LEU A 15 23.59 48.06 -2.11
CA LEU A 15 22.15 47.90 -1.92
C LEU A 15 21.45 49.26 -2.02
N GLN A 16 21.10 49.76 -3.23
CA GLN A 16 20.10 50.84 -3.31
C GLN A 16 19.37 51.07 -4.64
N GLU A 17 19.49 50.21 -5.66
CA GLU A 17 18.73 50.36 -6.90
C GLU A 17 17.93 49.11 -7.24
N ASN A 18 16.83 48.85 -6.51
CA ASN A 18 15.71 48.10 -7.07
C ASN A 18 14.38 48.39 -6.35
N LYS A 19 14.03 49.68 -6.24
CA LYS A 19 12.75 50.16 -5.66
C LYS A 19 11.86 50.91 -6.65
N GLN A 20 11.98 50.63 -7.94
CA GLN A 20 11.10 51.20 -8.96
C GLN A 20 10.74 50.16 -10.01
N ASN A 21 9.86 49.21 -9.63
CA ASN A 21 8.99 48.49 -10.58
C ASN A 21 7.86 47.74 -9.86
N LEU A 22 7.22 48.39 -8.88
CA LEU A 22 5.91 47.95 -8.37
C LEU A 22 4.84 48.89 -8.96
N LYS A 23 4.41 48.59 -10.19
CA LYS A 23 3.16 49.13 -10.72
C LYS A 23 2.02 48.26 -10.21
N ALA A 24 1.02 48.94 -9.65
CA ALA A 24 -0.16 48.38 -9.02
C ALA A 24 -1.01 47.59 -10.04
N GLU A 25 -1.26 46.33 -9.74
CA GLU A 25 -2.38 45.57 -10.32
C GLU A 25 -3.60 45.73 -9.41
N THR A 26 -4.69 46.19 -10.01
CA THR A 26 -6.01 46.38 -9.41
C THR A 26 -6.64 45.03 -9.10
N PRO A 27 -7.30 44.82 -7.94
CA PRO A 27 -7.94 43.55 -7.64
C PRO A 27 -9.20 43.35 -8.50
N ALA A 28 -9.24 42.22 -9.20
CA ALA A 28 -10.38 41.75 -9.97
C ALA A 28 -11.60 41.50 -9.05
N ALA A 29 -12.78 41.90 -9.53
CA ALA A 29 -14.06 41.71 -8.88
C ALA A 29 -14.42 40.20 -8.71
N PRO A 30 -15.22 39.81 -7.69
CA PRO A 30 -15.62 38.43 -7.49
C PRO A 30 -16.64 38.00 -8.55
N LEU A 31 -16.37 36.86 -9.22
CA LEU A 31 -17.32 36.21 -10.12
C LEU A 31 -18.48 35.59 -9.33
N GLU A 32 -19.68 36.00 -9.72
CA GLU A 32 -20.99 35.62 -9.18
C GLU A 32 -21.28 34.13 -9.41
N MET A 33 -21.69 33.41 -8.35
CA MET A 33 -22.05 31.99 -8.43
C MET A 33 -23.39 31.83 -9.16
N ALA A 34 -23.35 31.26 -10.36
CA ALA A 34 -24.53 30.84 -11.10
C ALA A 34 -25.28 29.72 -10.35
N THR A 35 -26.55 29.98 -10.06
CA THR A 35 -27.52 29.08 -9.44
C THR A 35 -28.00 28.07 -10.50
N ILE A 36 -27.89 26.77 -10.24
CA ILE A 36 -28.45 25.71 -11.10
C ILE A 36 -29.88 25.40 -10.64
N PRO A 37 -30.92 25.51 -11.50
CA PRO A 37 -32.26 25.04 -11.14
C PRO A 37 -32.35 23.51 -11.19
N SER A 38 -32.80 22.93 -10.09
CA SER A 38 -33.25 21.54 -9.98
C SER A 38 -34.70 21.44 -10.41
N SER A 39 -34.99 20.83 -11.55
CA SER A 39 -36.32 20.33 -11.94
C SER A 39 -36.23 19.72 -13.34
N ILE A 40 -36.27 18.39 -13.44
CA ILE A 40 -36.98 17.59 -14.47
C ILE A 40 -36.87 16.13 -14.01
N ALA A 41 -37.97 15.58 -13.51
CA ALA A 41 -38.20 14.16 -13.38
C ALA A 41 -39.33 13.78 -14.36
N PRO A 42 -39.20 12.73 -15.18
CA PRO A 42 -40.33 12.19 -15.90
C PRO A 42 -41.11 11.18 -15.04
N ASN A 43 -42.42 11.41 -15.02
CA ASN A 43 -43.47 10.65 -14.38
C ASN A 43 -43.75 9.38 -15.20
N PHE A 44 -43.71 8.20 -14.59
CA PHE A 44 -44.20 6.94 -15.19
C PHE A 44 -45.22 6.32 -14.23
N SER A 45 -46.48 6.59 -14.52
CA SER A 45 -47.63 5.96 -13.88
C SER A 45 -48.13 4.77 -14.72
N GLU A 46 -48.50 3.73 -13.99
CA GLU A 46 -49.51 2.70 -14.33
C GLU A 46 -49.15 1.63 -15.38
N PHE A 47 -48.97 0.41 -14.88
CA PHE A 47 -49.70 -0.76 -15.41
C PHE A 47 -50.03 -1.73 -14.27
N HIS A 48 -51.32 -1.81 -13.94
CA HIS A 48 -51.93 -2.86 -13.13
C HIS A 48 -52.20 -4.11 -13.98
N ALA A 49 -51.98 -5.31 -13.44
CA ALA A 49 -52.89 -6.45 -13.61
C ALA A 49 -52.51 -7.61 -12.68
N SER A 50 -53.48 -8.04 -11.88
CA SER A 50 -53.46 -9.13 -10.90
C SER A 50 -54.05 -10.44 -11.46
N ALA A 51 -53.38 -11.58 -11.16
CA ALA A 51 -53.87 -12.96 -10.83
C ALA A 51 -54.99 -13.65 -11.69
N PRO A 52 -55.09 -15.01 -11.80
CA PRO A 52 -54.88 -15.98 -10.71
C PRO A 52 -54.26 -17.36 -11.04
N THR A 53 -53.91 -18.02 -9.94
CA THR A 53 -53.47 -19.40 -9.70
C THR A 53 -54.62 -20.42 -9.83
N VAL A 54 -54.40 -21.54 -10.52
CA VAL A 54 -55.11 -22.81 -10.22
C VAL A 54 -54.26 -24.03 -10.56
N SER A 55 -54.17 -24.94 -9.60
CA SER A 55 -53.35 -26.15 -9.62
C SER A 55 -53.91 -27.23 -10.55
N ARG A 56 -53.04 -27.83 -11.36
CA ARG A 56 -53.38 -28.90 -12.33
C ARG A 56 -53.62 -30.28 -11.70
N LEU A 57 -53.90 -30.37 -10.39
CA LEU A 57 -53.96 -31.65 -9.66
C LEU A 57 -55.38 -32.21 -9.41
N ASP A 58 -56.42 -31.66 -10.02
CA ASP A 58 -57.81 -32.12 -9.81
C ASP A 58 -58.43 -32.94 -10.96
N ARG A 59 -57.64 -33.46 -11.89
CA ARG A 59 -58.14 -34.34 -12.96
C ARG A 59 -57.69 -35.80 -12.85
N LEU A 60 -57.56 -36.29 -11.62
CA LEU A 60 -57.27 -37.70 -11.33
C LEU A 60 -58.15 -38.19 -10.18
N LYS A 61 -59.36 -38.67 -10.50
CA LYS A 61 -60.11 -39.72 -9.76
C LYS A 61 -61.46 -39.99 -10.43
N LYS A 62 -61.47 -40.86 -11.43
CA LYS A 62 -62.61 -41.75 -11.67
C LYS A 62 -62.04 -43.12 -12.03
N ARG A 63 -61.81 -43.91 -10.99
CA ARG A 63 -61.19 -45.25 -11.03
C ARG A 63 -62.31 -46.27 -11.21
N TRP A 64 -62.32 -46.99 -12.33
CA TRP A 64 -62.97 -48.29 -12.45
C TRP A 64 -61.94 -49.35 -12.01
N PRO A 65 -62.27 -50.37 -11.19
CA PRO A 65 -61.30 -51.42 -10.87
C PRO A 65 -60.97 -52.23 -12.14
N PRO A 66 -59.68 -52.42 -12.48
CA PRO A 66 -59.31 -53.22 -13.62
C PRO A 66 -59.68 -54.68 -13.38
N THR A 67 -60.19 -55.35 -14.40
CA THR A 67 -60.50 -56.77 -14.37
C THR A 67 -59.22 -57.59 -14.28
N LYS A 68 -59.29 -58.84 -13.76
CA LYS A 68 -58.09 -59.70 -13.57
C LYS A 68 -57.25 -59.87 -14.85
N GLN A 69 -57.86 -59.75 -16.03
CA GLN A 69 -57.19 -59.83 -17.33
C GLN A 69 -56.38 -58.56 -17.65
N GLU A 70 -56.83 -57.37 -17.27
CA GLU A 70 -56.10 -56.12 -17.50
C GLU A 70 -54.85 -56.02 -16.62
N ILE A 71 -54.90 -56.52 -15.39
CA ILE A 71 -53.73 -56.60 -14.50
C ILE A 71 -52.68 -57.55 -15.09
N ALA A 72 -53.10 -58.69 -15.65
CA ALA A 72 -52.19 -59.64 -16.28
C ALA A 72 -51.52 -59.06 -17.54
N VAL A 73 -52.26 -58.30 -18.35
CA VAL A 73 -51.71 -57.64 -19.55
C VAL A 73 -50.73 -56.53 -19.16
N VAL A 74 -51.06 -55.69 -18.18
CA VAL A 74 -50.15 -54.63 -17.71
C VAL A 74 -48.89 -55.22 -17.07
N ALA A 75 -49.01 -56.29 -16.28
CA ALA A 75 -47.87 -57.00 -15.72
C ALA A 75 -46.98 -57.63 -16.81
N GLY A 76 -47.57 -58.22 -17.85
CA GLY A 76 -46.84 -58.76 -18.99
C GLY A 76 -46.08 -57.69 -19.78
N ILE A 77 -46.71 -56.55 -20.04
CA ILE A 77 -46.07 -55.40 -20.72
C ILE A 77 -44.93 -54.83 -19.87
N ALA A 78 -45.13 -54.69 -18.55
CA ALA A 78 -44.07 -54.22 -17.65
C ALA A 78 -42.85 -55.17 -17.65
N LEU A 79 -43.08 -56.49 -17.69
CA LEU A 79 -42.02 -57.49 -17.78
C LEU A 79 -41.24 -57.41 -19.10
N LEU A 80 -41.93 -57.16 -20.21
CA LEU A 80 -41.29 -56.95 -21.51
C LEU A 80 -40.48 -55.65 -21.56
N ILE A 81 -40.95 -54.58 -20.93
CA ILE A 81 -40.20 -53.32 -20.84
C ILE A 81 -38.94 -53.48 -20.00
N VAL A 82 -39.02 -54.16 -18.85
CA VAL A 82 -37.85 -54.44 -17.99
C VAL A 82 -36.84 -55.34 -18.70
N SER A 83 -37.31 -56.36 -19.42
CA SER A 83 -36.46 -57.21 -20.28
C SER A 83 -35.79 -56.41 -21.40
N GLY A 84 -36.52 -55.50 -22.06
CA GLY A 84 -36.00 -54.65 -23.12
C GLY A 84 -34.94 -53.67 -22.64
N ILE A 85 -35.13 -53.05 -21.46
CA ILE A 85 -34.13 -52.15 -20.85
C ILE A 85 -32.88 -52.94 -20.44
N GLY A 86 -33.04 -54.13 -19.87
CA GLY A 86 -31.93 -55.03 -19.55
C GLY A 86 -31.09 -55.36 -20.79
N ALA A 87 -31.74 -55.79 -21.88
CA ALA A 87 -31.07 -56.09 -23.15
C ALA A 87 -30.40 -54.83 -23.76
N PHE A 88 -31.03 -53.66 -23.68
CA PHE A 88 -30.47 -52.40 -24.18
C PHE A 88 -29.18 -52.02 -23.43
N THR A 89 -29.16 -52.15 -22.10
CA THR A 89 -27.97 -51.84 -21.28
C THR A 89 -26.81 -52.81 -21.51
N VAL A 90 -27.09 -54.09 -21.80
CA VAL A 90 -26.05 -55.09 -22.08
C VAL A 90 -25.51 -54.93 -23.51
N LEU A 91 -26.35 -54.59 -24.48
CA LEU A 91 -25.95 -54.47 -25.88
C LEU A 91 -25.32 -53.11 -26.25
N HIS A 92 -25.49 -52.07 -25.43
CA HIS A 92 -24.95 -50.73 -25.71
C HIS A 92 -23.81 -50.31 -24.77
N ASN A 93 -23.27 -51.23 -23.97
CA ASN A 93 -22.16 -50.93 -23.04
C ASN A 93 -20.79 -51.35 -23.58
N ASP A 94 -20.56 -51.19 -24.87
CA ASP A 94 -19.23 -51.27 -25.47
C ASP A 94 -18.53 -49.90 -25.35
N LYS A 95 -18.02 -49.61 -24.15
CA LYS A 95 -16.98 -48.58 -24.04
C LYS A 95 -15.68 -49.19 -24.56
N PRO A 96 -15.06 -48.67 -25.63
CA PRO A 96 -13.78 -49.19 -26.08
C PRO A 96 -12.76 -49.04 -24.94
N PRO A 97 -11.87 -50.02 -24.73
CA PRO A 97 -10.79 -49.87 -23.78
C PRO A 97 -9.96 -48.66 -24.20
N VAL A 98 -9.83 -47.68 -23.32
CA VAL A 98 -8.93 -46.54 -23.52
C VAL A 98 -7.51 -47.09 -23.45
N THR A 99 -6.96 -47.43 -24.60
CA THR A 99 -5.53 -47.70 -24.75
C THR A 99 -4.80 -46.42 -24.37
N ALA A 100 -4.19 -46.38 -23.20
CA ALA A 100 -3.35 -45.27 -22.78
C ALA A 100 -2.20 -45.13 -23.78
N ARG A 101 -2.33 -44.18 -24.71
CA ARG A 101 -1.18 -43.71 -25.50
C ARG A 101 -0.18 -43.13 -24.52
N PRO A 102 1.12 -43.44 -24.62
CA PRO A 102 2.11 -42.73 -23.82
C PRO A 102 2.00 -41.25 -24.20
N VAL A 103 1.51 -40.44 -23.26
CA VAL A 103 1.60 -38.99 -23.37
C VAL A 103 3.09 -38.69 -23.33
N VAL A 104 3.66 -38.35 -24.49
CA VAL A 104 4.98 -37.74 -24.56
C VAL A 104 4.82 -36.39 -23.87
N VAL A 105 5.12 -36.37 -22.57
CA VAL A 105 5.28 -35.15 -21.79
C VAL A 105 6.46 -34.43 -22.42
N LYS A 106 6.18 -33.47 -23.32
CA LYS A 106 7.16 -32.46 -23.70
C LYS A 106 7.65 -31.85 -22.39
N LYS A 107 8.90 -32.14 -22.03
CA LYS A 107 9.60 -31.48 -20.92
C LYS A 107 9.59 -29.99 -21.23
N VAL A 108 8.62 -29.27 -20.68
CA VAL A 108 8.59 -27.81 -20.71
C VAL A 108 9.88 -27.39 -20.01
N ALA A 109 10.78 -26.76 -20.77
CA ALA A 109 11.98 -26.18 -20.19
C ALA A 109 11.54 -25.28 -19.03
N PRO A 110 12.12 -25.43 -17.81
CA PRO A 110 11.75 -24.58 -16.70
C PRO A 110 11.94 -23.12 -17.14
N LYS A 111 10.87 -22.32 -17.07
CA LYS A 111 10.98 -20.87 -17.18
C LYS A 111 12.05 -20.43 -16.16
N PRO A 112 12.94 -19.47 -16.49
CA PRO A 112 13.93 -18.98 -15.55
C PRO A 112 13.22 -18.64 -14.24
N VAL A 113 13.64 -19.29 -13.15
CA VAL A 113 13.14 -19.00 -11.82
C VAL A 113 13.64 -17.59 -11.53
N VAL A 114 12.75 -16.60 -11.65
CA VAL A 114 13.01 -15.25 -11.12
C VAL A 114 13.40 -15.47 -9.65
N PRO A 115 14.52 -14.91 -9.15
CA PRO A 115 14.93 -15.13 -7.77
C PRO A 115 13.74 -14.84 -6.85
N THR A 116 13.32 -15.86 -6.08
CA THR A 116 12.12 -15.78 -5.22
C THR A 116 12.22 -14.62 -4.22
N THR A 117 13.45 -14.28 -3.82
CA THR A 117 13.78 -13.14 -2.97
C THR A 117 15.17 -12.61 -3.33
N VAL A 118 15.45 -11.36 -2.96
CA VAL A 118 16.77 -10.72 -3.03
C VAL A 118 17.15 -10.14 -1.68
N ALA A 119 18.45 -10.01 -1.40
CA ALA A 119 18.89 -9.33 -0.20
C ALA A 119 18.54 -7.84 -0.27
N SER A 120 17.84 -7.34 0.76
CA SER A 120 17.48 -5.94 0.93
C SER A 120 18.74 -5.07 0.98
N SER A 121 18.77 -4.01 0.20
CA SER A 121 19.86 -3.04 0.18
C SER A 121 20.05 -2.41 1.57
N LEU A 122 18.94 -2.10 2.25
CA LEU A 122 18.96 -1.47 3.56
C LEU A 122 19.17 -2.44 4.72
N SER A 123 18.41 -3.56 4.78
CA SER A 123 18.45 -4.48 5.92
C SER A 123 19.38 -5.68 5.71
N GLY A 124 19.55 -6.13 4.46
CA GLY A 124 20.29 -7.34 4.11
C GLY A 124 19.47 -8.63 4.19
N LEU A 125 18.23 -8.54 4.68
CA LEU A 125 17.33 -9.68 4.77
C LEU A 125 16.78 -10.05 3.40
N GLN A 126 16.41 -11.31 3.19
CA GLN A 126 15.79 -11.77 1.96
C GLN A 126 14.36 -11.24 1.86
N VAL A 127 14.08 -10.44 0.82
CA VAL A 127 12.79 -9.77 0.60
C VAL A 127 12.36 -9.88 -0.86
N ASP A 128 11.09 -9.59 -1.14
CA ASP A 128 10.60 -9.45 -2.51
C ASP A 128 11.38 -8.33 -3.25
N PRO A 129 11.85 -8.55 -4.49
CA PRO A 129 12.52 -7.53 -5.28
C PRO A 129 11.75 -6.20 -5.39
N ALA A 130 10.41 -6.24 -5.43
CA ALA A 130 9.57 -5.06 -5.47
C ALA A 130 9.59 -4.25 -4.17
N LEU A 131 9.76 -4.91 -3.01
CA LEU A 131 9.96 -4.22 -1.73
C LEU A 131 11.35 -3.60 -1.66
N ASN A 132 12.38 -4.30 -2.13
CA ASN A 132 13.74 -3.77 -2.18
C ASN A 132 13.90 -2.57 -3.13
N ALA A 133 13.01 -2.44 -4.13
CA ALA A 133 12.99 -1.31 -5.05
C ALA A 133 12.30 -0.06 -4.49
N LYS A 134 11.61 -0.15 -3.33
CA LYS A 134 10.95 1.00 -2.72
C LYS A 134 11.98 2.02 -2.20
N PRO A 135 11.66 3.33 -2.23
CA PRO A 135 12.48 4.35 -1.59
C PRO A 135 12.52 4.14 -0.08
N VAL A 136 13.62 4.56 0.54
CA VAL A 136 13.78 4.54 1.99
C VAL A 136 13.00 5.69 2.59
N THR A 137 12.18 5.44 3.60
CA THR A 137 11.50 6.47 4.40
C THR A 137 12.22 6.64 5.72
N ALA A 138 12.70 7.84 6.01
CA ALA A 138 13.35 8.17 7.27
C ALA A 138 12.39 8.89 8.21
N ILE A 139 12.31 8.48 9.47
CA ILE A 139 11.37 9.04 10.45
C ILE A 139 12.09 9.37 11.75
N MET A 140 11.98 10.62 12.19
CA MET A 140 12.43 11.04 13.51
C MET A 140 11.46 10.55 14.59
N ILE A 141 11.96 9.82 15.59
CA ILE A 141 11.14 9.26 16.67
C ILE A 141 11.68 9.72 18.04
N GLU A 142 10.78 10.07 18.94
CA GLU A 142 11.09 10.48 20.31
C GLU A 142 11.62 9.32 21.17
N ASN A 143 12.52 9.63 22.11
CA ASN A 143 12.97 8.67 23.13
C ASN A 143 13.00 9.24 24.56
N SER A 144 12.18 10.25 24.86
CA SER A 144 11.97 10.69 26.25
C SER A 144 11.23 9.60 27.05
N PRO A 145 11.41 9.52 28.38
CA PRO A 145 10.69 8.53 29.20
C PRO A 145 9.17 8.53 28.97
N ASP A 146 8.57 9.72 28.87
CA ASP A 146 7.13 9.91 28.71
C ASP A 146 6.59 9.48 27.33
N SER A 147 7.48 9.36 26.34
CA SER A 147 7.13 8.89 24.99
C SER A 147 7.12 7.36 24.86
N ARG A 148 7.66 6.63 25.84
CA ARG A 148 7.82 5.17 25.76
C ARG A 148 6.53 4.43 26.16
N PRO A 149 6.28 3.22 25.60
CA PRO A 149 6.95 2.66 24.42
C PRO A 149 6.55 3.36 23.10
N GLN A 150 7.44 3.29 22.11
CA GLN A 150 7.22 3.79 20.74
C GLN A 150 6.38 2.82 19.89
N SER A 151 5.71 3.34 18.86
CA SER A 151 5.06 2.55 17.80
C SER A 151 6.01 2.35 16.61
N GLY A 152 5.98 1.16 15.99
CA GLY A 152 6.65 0.86 14.73
C GLY A 152 8.18 0.71 14.77
N LEU A 153 8.84 1.09 15.87
CA LEU A 153 10.31 1.07 15.97
C LEU A 153 10.93 -0.32 15.76
N SER A 154 10.26 -1.38 16.23
CA SER A 154 10.71 -2.78 16.05
C SER A 154 10.66 -3.26 14.60
N GLN A 155 9.96 -2.54 13.72
CA GLN A 155 9.83 -2.85 12.30
C GLN A 155 10.81 -2.03 11.45
N ALA A 156 11.60 -1.13 12.04
CA ALA A 156 12.60 -0.36 11.32
C ALA A 156 13.75 -1.25 10.84
N ASN A 157 14.26 -0.99 9.63
CA ASN A 157 15.39 -1.71 9.07
C ASN A 157 16.73 -1.25 9.66
N VAL A 158 16.82 0.05 9.94
CA VAL A 158 17.97 0.69 10.57
C VAL A 158 17.45 1.69 11.58
N VAL A 159 18.09 1.72 12.76
CA VAL A 159 17.82 2.73 13.78
C VAL A 159 19.15 3.37 14.18
N PHE A 160 19.23 4.69 14.07
CA PHE A 160 20.30 5.47 14.67
C PHE A 160 19.79 6.11 15.95
N GLU A 161 20.58 6.04 17.02
CA GLU A 161 20.33 6.74 18.27
C GLU A 161 21.44 7.76 18.52
N ALA A 162 21.07 8.95 18.93
CA ALA A 162 22.00 9.99 19.34
C ALA A 162 21.35 10.92 20.36
N ILE A 163 22.16 11.65 21.12
CA ILE A 163 21.68 12.69 22.02
C ILE A 163 21.06 13.80 21.19
N ALA A 164 19.90 14.31 21.60
CA ALA A 164 19.20 15.40 20.92
C ALA A 164 19.22 16.69 21.75
N GLU A 165 18.64 16.68 22.95
CA GLU A 165 18.53 17.84 23.84
C GLU A 165 18.57 17.41 25.30
N GLY A 166 19.28 18.15 26.15
CA GLY A 166 19.27 17.91 27.60
C GLY A 166 19.69 16.49 28.01
N GLY A 167 20.53 15.82 27.22
CA GLY A 167 20.93 14.43 27.45
C GLY A 167 19.91 13.37 27.01
N ILE A 168 18.73 13.77 26.52
CA ILE A 168 17.72 12.86 26.00
C ILE A 168 18.04 12.52 24.54
N THR A 169 18.02 11.23 24.21
CA THR A 169 18.23 10.76 22.85
C THR A 169 16.97 10.83 21.99
N ARG A 170 17.15 10.74 20.68
CA ARG A 170 16.08 10.46 19.71
C ARG A 170 16.51 9.33 18.79
N PHE A 171 15.56 8.78 18.06
CA PHE A 171 15.84 7.81 17.01
C PHE A 171 15.63 8.43 15.64
N LEU A 172 16.48 8.04 14.69
CA LEU A 172 16.18 8.10 13.26
C LEU A 172 15.96 6.66 12.80
N ALA A 173 14.73 6.34 12.45
CA ALA A 173 14.34 5.01 11.97
C ALA A 173 14.17 5.04 10.45
N LEU A 174 14.79 4.10 9.75
CA LEU A 174 14.70 3.93 8.31
C LEU A 174 13.83 2.71 7.98
N PHE A 175 12.88 2.89 7.08
CA PHE A 175 11.94 1.87 6.62
C PHE A 175 12.05 1.74 5.10
N GLN A 176 12.15 0.51 4.60
CA GLN A 176 12.15 0.23 3.15
C GLN A 176 11.25 -0.97 2.84
N ASP A 177 11.47 -2.09 3.52
CA ASP A 177 10.81 -3.37 3.24
C ASP A 177 9.70 -3.73 4.26
N THR A 178 9.44 -2.85 5.23
CA THR A 178 8.34 -2.95 6.20
C THR A 178 7.39 -1.77 6.08
N ASN A 179 6.13 -1.96 6.50
CA ASN A 179 5.07 -0.95 6.40
C ASN A 179 4.22 -0.88 7.67
N PRO A 180 4.78 -0.43 8.82
CA PRO A 180 3.98 -0.20 10.02
C PRO A 180 2.88 0.84 9.77
N ALA A 181 1.66 0.51 10.21
CA ALA A 181 0.49 1.37 10.12
C ALA A 181 0.53 2.55 11.11
N ASP A 182 1.41 2.49 12.11
CA ASP A 182 1.59 3.53 13.10
C ASP A 182 3.06 3.62 13.55
N VAL A 183 3.63 4.83 13.51
CA VAL A 183 5.02 5.14 13.88
C VAL A 183 5.07 6.46 14.63
N GLY A 184 5.72 6.44 15.80
CA GLY A 184 5.92 7.64 16.62
C GLY A 184 6.18 7.31 18.10
N PRO A 185 6.21 8.33 18.98
CA PRO A 185 5.93 9.74 18.67
C PRO A 185 6.99 10.38 17.77
N ILE A 186 6.57 11.22 16.82
CA ILE A 186 7.47 11.91 15.88
C ILE A 186 7.97 13.20 16.48
N ARG A 187 9.27 13.49 16.30
CA ARG A 187 9.93 14.64 16.91
C ARG A 187 10.84 15.39 15.97
N SER A 188 11.40 16.45 16.51
CA SER A 188 12.19 17.40 15.75
C SER A 188 13.52 16.82 15.28
N VAL A 189 13.90 17.19 14.06
CA VAL A 189 15.19 16.83 13.44
C VAL A 189 16.35 17.65 14.01
N ARG A 190 17.54 17.05 14.07
CA ARG A 190 18.82 17.70 14.40
C ARG A 190 19.83 17.46 13.28
N PRO A 191 20.89 18.29 13.12
CA PRO A 191 21.71 18.31 11.91
C PRO A 191 22.36 16.96 11.56
N TYR A 192 22.82 16.20 12.55
CA TYR A 192 23.42 14.88 12.34
C TYR A 192 22.40 13.84 11.85
N TYR A 193 21.16 13.86 12.34
CA TYR A 193 20.11 12.97 11.79
C TYR A 193 19.76 13.32 10.35
N LEU A 194 19.73 14.61 10.02
CA LEU A 194 19.52 15.06 8.64
C LEU A 194 20.63 14.51 7.73
N GLN A 195 21.90 14.68 8.12
CA GLN A 195 23.04 14.17 7.36
C GLN A 195 23.00 12.65 7.19
N TRP A 196 22.61 11.90 8.24
CA TRP A 196 22.44 10.46 8.14
C TRP A 196 21.32 10.08 7.18
N ALA A 197 20.14 10.70 7.26
CA ALA A 197 19.04 10.44 6.34
C ALA A 197 19.43 10.75 4.88
N MET A 198 20.17 11.83 4.64
CA MET A 198 20.69 12.18 3.31
C MET A 198 21.68 11.16 2.77
N GLY A 199 22.47 10.50 3.64
CA GLY A 199 23.35 9.40 3.24
C GLY A 199 22.60 8.19 2.67
N PHE A 200 21.31 8.05 2.98
CA PHE A 200 20.42 7.05 2.40
C PHE A 200 19.54 7.61 1.28
N ASP A 201 19.72 8.88 0.89
CA ASP A 201 18.86 9.59 -0.04
C ASP A 201 17.37 9.44 0.34
N ALA A 202 17.09 9.50 1.65
CA ALA A 202 15.78 9.21 2.21
C ALA A 202 15.00 10.50 2.50
N PRO A 203 13.72 10.60 2.07
CA PRO A 203 12.79 11.58 2.61
C PRO A 203 12.64 11.47 4.12
N LEU A 204 12.72 12.61 4.80
CA LEU A 204 12.77 12.69 6.26
C LEU A 204 11.49 13.28 6.84
N ALA A 205 10.75 12.46 7.57
CA ALA A 205 9.60 12.85 8.38
C ALA A 205 10.05 13.32 9.77
N HIS A 206 9.59 14.50 10.16
CA HIS A 206 9.88 15.12 11.46
C HIS A 206 8.79 16.14 11.82
N VAL A 207 8.81 16.60 13.08
CA VAL A 207 7.95 17.71 13.54
C VAL A 207 8.86 18.87 13.95
N GLY A 208 9.11 19.76 13.00
CA GLY A 208 10.07 20.85 13.13
C GLY A 208 11.52 20.40 13.35
N GLY A 209 12.40 21.32 13.67
CA GLY A 209 13.82 21.06 13.77
C GLY A 209 14.55 22.09 14.60
N SER A 210 15.86 21.91 14.80
CA SER A 210 16.69 23.00 15.31
C SER A 210 16.82 24.05 14.20
N PRO A 211 17.05 25.33 14.53
CA PRO A 211 17.22 26.36 13.52
C PRO A 211 18.28 25.99 12.46
N GLU A 212 19.38 25.37 12.89
CA GLU A 212 20.43 24.84 12.01
C GLU A 212 19.89 23.76 11.07
N ALA A 213 19.24 22.70 11.59
CA ALA A 213 18.72 21.62 10.75
C ALA A 213 17.66 22.10 9.74
N LEU A 214 16.79 23.05 10.14
CA LEU A 214 15.79 23.63 9.25
C LEU A 214 16.40 24.53 8.17
N ASN A 215 17.50 25.20 8.47
CA ASN A 215 18.26 25.96 7.48
C ASN A 215 18.98 25.02 6.51
N ASP A 216 19.61 23.96 7.02
CA ASP A 216 20.31 22.96 6.22
C ASP A 216 19.37 22.21 5.28
N ILE A 217 18.16 21.87 5.73
CA ILE A 217 17.13 21.26 4.86
C ILE A 217 16.89 22.11 3.60
N LYS A 218 16.76 23.43 3.78
CA LYS A 218 16.53 24.37 2.67
C LYS A 218 17.78 24.57 1.83
N ALA A 219 18.93 24.74 2.48
CA ALA A 219 20.20 25.05 1.84
C ALA A 219 20.72 23.87 0.99
N TRP A 220 20.51 22.64 1.44
CA TRP A 220 21.01 21.43 0.77
C TRP A 220 19.97 20.75 -0.11
N GLY A 221 18.74 21.26 -0.15
CA GLY A 221 17.65 20.64 -0.90
C GLY A 221 17.29 19.25 -0.37
N ALA A 222 17.37 19.06 0.95
CA ALA A 222 17.03 17.78 1.56
C ALA A 222 15.55 17.44 1.33
N ARG A 223 15.26 16.14 1.24
CA ARG A 223 13.91 15.65 0.98
C ARG A 223 13.06 15.75 2.24
N ASP A 224 12.37 16.86 2.37
CA ASP A 224 11.67 17.24 3.58
C ASP A 224 10.20 16.80 3.60
N LEU A 225 9.79 16.13 4.68
CA LEU A 225 8.41 15.74 4.95
C LEU A 225 7.85 16.38 6.22
N ASP A 226 8.40 17.49 6.73
CA ASP A 226 7.97 18.15 7.98
C ASP A 226 6.43 18.22 8.12
N GLN A 227 5.93 17.79 9.28
CA GLN A 227 4.53 17.84 9.66
C GLN A 227 3.92 19.24 9.56
N PHE A 228 4.71 20.30 9.72
CA PHE A 228 4.21 21.68 9.60
C PHE A 228 3.75 22.05 8.18
N PHE A 229 4.29 21.40 7.14
CA PHE A 229 3.89 21.63 5.75
C PHE A 229 3.06 20.49 5.16
N ASN A 230 2.97 19.36 5.86
CA ASN A 230 2.38 18.12 5.35
C ASN A 230 1.40 17.50 6.37
N SER A 231 0.64 18.31 7.10
CA SER A 231 -0.17 17.87 8.24
C SER A 231 -1.10 16.68 7.96
N GLY A 232 -1.60 16.54 6.72
CA GLY A 232 -2.45 15.42 6.31
C GLY A 232 -1.77 14.04 6.35
N ALA A 233 -0.44 13.98 6.39
CA ALA A 233 0.31 12.73 6.55
C ALA A 233 0.53 12.35 8.02
N TYR A 234 0.05 13.15 8.95
CA TYR A 234 0.29 13.00 10.38
C TYR A 234 -1.03 13.03 11.13
N HIS A 235 -1.05 12.37 12.29
CA HIS A 235 -2.20 12.41 13.18
C HIS A 235 -1.75 12.54 14.62
N ARG A 236 -2.68 12.97 15.49
CA ARG A 236 -2.46 12.99 16.93
C ARG A 236 -3.28 11.91 17.61
N ILE A 237 -2.68 11.24 18.59
CA ILE A 237 -3.39 10.31 19.46
C ILE A 237 -3.80 10.98 20.77
N ASN A 238 -4.87 10.49 21.39
CA ASN A 238 -5.41 11.06 22.63
C ASN A 238 -4.94 10.32 23.90
N SER A 239 -4.23 9.20 23.75
CA SER A 239 -3.70 8.42 24.89
C SER A 239 -2.43 9.03 25.50
N ARG A 240 -1.86 10.06 24.86
CA ARG A 240 -0.68 10.80 25.34
C ARG A 240 -0.91 12.30 25.17
N TYR A 241 -0.29 13.09 26.03
CA TYR A 241 -0.34 14.55 25.97
C TYR A 241 0.69 15.10 24.97
N ALA A 242 0.48 16.32 24.48
CA ALA A 242 1.45 17.00 23.64
C ALA A 242 2.70 17.38 24.46
N PRO A 243 3.92 17.17 23.95
CA PRO A 243 4.25 16.97 22.54
C PRO A 243 4.55 15.51 22.16
N HIS A 244 4.13 14.53 22.98
CA HIS A 244 4.45 13.10 22.85
C HIS A 244 3.41 12.32 22.06
N ASN A 245 2.61 12.99 21.23
CA ASN A 245 1.39 12.40 20.68
C ASN A 245 1.21 12.57 19.16
N VAL A 246 2.26 12.95 18.41
CA VAL A 246 2.21 13.02 16.94
C VAL A 246 2.72 11.72 16.33
N TYR A 247 1.98 11.15 15.39
CA TYR A 247 2.23 9.85 14.77
C TYR A 247 1.96 9.90 13.26
N THR A 248 2.40 8.87 12.54
CA THR A 248 2.23 8.71 11.08
C THR A 248 2.19 7.23 10.70
N ALA A 249 2.01 6.93 9.42
CA ALA A 249 2.15 5.59 8.84
C ALA A 249 3.17 5.61 7.69
N VAL A 250 3.94 4.53 7.54
CA VAL A 250 4.96 4.45 6.47
C VAL A 250 4.33 4.55 5.08
N ASP A 251 3.18 3.91 4.86
CA ASP A 251 2.47 3.99 3.58
C ASP A 251 2.07 5.42 3.21
N THR A 252 1.56 6.17 4.19
CA THR A 252 1.16 7.57 4.02
C THR A 252 2.37 8.46 3.67
N LEU A 253 3.51 8.28 4.35
CA LEU A 253 4.74 9.01 4.04
C LEU A 253 5.34 8.61 2.69
N SER A 254 5.22 7.34 2.30
CA SER A 254 5.68 6.85 1.00
C SER A 254 4.87 7.49 -0.14
N GLN A 255 3.54 7.54 -0.01
CA GLN A 255 2.67 8.22 -0.96
C GLN A 255 2.96 9.73 -1.05
N LEU A 256 3.20 10.39 0.10
CA LEU A 256 3.61 11.79 0.16
C LEU A 256 4.98 12.01 -0.51
N SER A 257 5.92 11.10 -0.30
CA SER A 257 7.25 11.17 -0.91
C SER A 257 7.16 11.10 -2.42
N VAL A 258 6.40 10.14 -2.95
CA VAL A 258 6.16 10.01 -4.40
C VAL A 258 5.48 11.25 -4.97
N SER A 259 4.47 11.82 -4.28
CA SER A 259 3.80 13.04 -4.77
C SER A 259 4.69 14.27 -4.80
N LYS A 260 5.74 14.31 -3.97
CA LYS A 260 6.80 15.32 -4.00
C LYS A 260 7.95 15.01 -4.97
N GLY A 261 7.89 13.90 -5.70
CA GLY A 261 8.94 13.46 -6.63
C GLY A 261 10.09 12.69 -5.99
N PHE A 262 9.99 12.29 -4.72
CA PHE A 262 11.00 11.52 -3.99
C PHE A 262 10.76 10.00 -4.13
N ALA A 263 10.67 9.52 -5.37
CA ALA A 263 10.22 8.15 -5.66
C ALA A 263 11.33 7.08 -5.56
N THR A 264 12.59 7.47 -5.38
CA THR A 264 13.76 6.57 -5.41
C THR A 264 14.76 6.94 -4.33
N SER A 265 15.46 5.99 -3.72
CA SER A 265 16.60 6.28 -2.84
C SER A 265 17.89 5.68 -3.41
N LEU A 266 18.92 6.50 -3.56
CA LEU A 266 20.23 6.10 -4.05
C LEU A 266 21.25 6.11 -2.90
N PHE A 267 21.68 4.93 -2.48
CA PHE A 267 22.69 4.78 -1.42
C PHE A 267 23.53 3.53 -1.65
N THR A 268 24.70 3.50 -1.01
CA THR A 268 25.59 2.34 -1.05
C THR A 268 25.17 1.35 0.05
N PRO A 269 24.73 0.12 -0.29
CA PRO A 269 24.42 -0.90 0.71
C PRO A 269 25.66 -1.28 1.52
N TRP A 270 25.47 -1.64 2.79
CA TRP A 270 26.57 -2.20 3.57
C TRP A 270 26.99 -3.57 3.05
N THR A 271 28.30 -3.81 3.06
CA THR A 271 28.86 -5.14 2.85
C THR A 271 28.43 -6.07 3.97
N ARG A 272 27.85 -7.21 3.63
CA ARG A 272 27.41 -8.22 4.58
C ARG A 272 28.10 -9.55 4.33
N LYS A 273 28.30 -10.31 5.41
CA LYS A 273 28.69 -11.71 5.29
C LYS A 273 27.49 -12.50 4.73
N PRO A 274 27.72 -13.60 4.00
CA PRO A 274 26.65 -14.53 3.66
C PRO A 274 25.91 -14.97 4.92
N GLU A 275 24.60 -15.16 4.79
CA GLU A 275 23.78 -15.68 5.88
C GLU A 275 24.33 -17.05 6.31
N ALA A 276 24.59 -17.20 7.60
CA ALA A 276 25.01 -18.50 8.13
C ALA A 276 23.84 -19.48 7.94
N ALA A 277 24.12 -20.69 7.43
CA ALA A 277 23.10 -21.73 7.35
C ALA A 277 22.43 -21.87 8.73
N ALA A 278 21.09 -21.83 8.75
CA ALA A 278 20.33 -22.00 9.97
C ALA A 278 20.83 -23.26 10.70
N LYS A 279 21.20 -23.13 11.97
CA LYS A 279 21.46 -24.31 12.79
C LYS A 279 20.13 -25.06 12.92
N ALA A 280 20.07 -26.22 12.26
CA ALA A 280 18.94 -27.14 12.33
C ALA A 280 18.73 -27.66 13.76
#